data_AF-A0A3B8MD33-F1
#
_entry.id   AF-A0A3B8MD33-F1
#
_cell.length_a   1.000
_cell.length_b   1.000
_cell.length_c   1.000
_cell.angle_alpha   90.00
_cell.angle_beta   90.00
_cell.angle_gamma   90.00
#
_symmetry.space_group_name_H-M   'P 1'
#
loop_
_entity.id
_entity.type
_entity.pdbx_description
1 polymer ?
#
loop_
_entity_poly.entity_id
_entity_poly.type
_entity_poly.pdbx_seq_one_letter_code
_entity_poly.pdbx_strand_id
1 'polypeptide(L)'
;MNGSDAPYWEDPVFRYLSRLQRDGREETVPDMDEVLQGLIDGTLDEDRYAELAAEASAERKQMKVERKKKLRIPPDGTRAQLNTAELKKRIYNQLVSKENVIKAIEALPPFGREALLEGLSPGLKRKLGKYLTS
;
A
#
# COMPACT_ATOMS: atom_id res chain seq x y z
N MET A 1 -8.24 -18.50 -32.33
CA MET A 1 -8.59 -19.21 -31.08
C MET A 1 -7.39 -19.13 -30.15
N ASN A 2 -7.34 -18.11 -29.29
CA ASN A 2 -6.26 -17.95 -28.32
C ASN A 2 -6.54 -18.85 -27.11
N GLY A 3 -5.76 -19.93 -27.00
CA GLY A 3 -5.82 -20.91 -25.92
C GLY A 3 -5.11 -20.40 -24.67
N SER A 4 -5.89 -19.84 -23.75
CA SER A 4 -5.50 -19.74 -22.36
C SER A 4 -6.55 -20.48 -21.53
N ASP A 5 -6.18 -21.63 -20.96
CA ASP A 5 -6.97 -22.40 -19.95
C ASP A 5 -7.21 -21.62 -18.64
N ALA A 6 -6.91 -20.32 -18.63
CA ALA A 6 -7.19 -19.46 -17.50
C ALA A 6 -8.69 -19.12 -17.49
N PRO A 7 -9.34 -19.15 -16.32
CA PRO A 7 -10.73 -18.74 -16.21
C PRO A 7 -10.93 -17.28 -16.67
N TYR A 8 -12.11 -16.95 -17.20
CA TYR A 8 -12.44 -15.58 -17.64
C TYR A 8 -12.24 -14.51 -16.55
N TRP A 9 -12.40 -14.87 -15.27
CA TRP A 9 -12.17 -13.94 -14.14
C TRP A 9 -10.69 -13.60 -13.88
N GLU A 10 -9.76 -14.31 -14.54
CA GLU A 10 -8.34 -13.98 -14.56
C GLU A 10 -7.95 -13.07 -15.72
N ASP A 11 -8.85 -12.90 -16.70
CA ASP A 11 -8.60 -12.05 -17.86
C ASP A 11 -8.37 -10.58 -17.42
N PRO A 12 -7.29 -9.93 -17.92
CA PRO A 12 -6.99 -8.54 -17.60
C PRO A 12 -8.09 -7.54 -17.99
N VAL A 13 -8.77 -7.76 -19.12
CA VAL A 13 -9.91 -6.98 -19.60
C VAL A 13 -11.10 -7.20 -18.68
N PHE A 14 -11.43 -8.45 -18.33
CA PHE A 14 -12.52 -8.71 -17.38
C PHE A 14 -12.32 -7.96 -16.06
N ARG A 15 -11.13 -8.07 -15.47
CA ARG A 15 -10.78 -7.39 -14.21
C ARG A 15 -10.79 -5.87 -14.31
N TYR A 16 -10.57 -5.33 -15.50
CA TYR A 16 -10.65 -3.90 -15.78
C TYR A 16 -12.12 -3.45 -15.82
N LEU A 17 -12.95 -4.13 -16.62
CA LEU A 17 -14.39 -3.85 -16.73
C LEU A 17 -15.12 -4.01 -15.40
N SER A 18 -14.88 -5.09 -14.65
CA SER A 18 -15.49 -5.28 -13.32
C SER A 18 -15.07 -4.18 -12.33
N ARG A 19 -13.87 -3.61 -12.48
CA ARG A 19 -13.42 -2.48 -11.66
C ARG A 19 -14.16 -1.20 -12.02
N LEU A 20 -14.33 -0.92 -13.31
CA LEU A 20 -15.11 0.24 -13.76
C LEU A 20 -16.54 0.17 -13.22
N GLN A 21 -17.20 -0.97 -13.35
CA GLN A 21 -18.55 -1.19 -12.83
C GLN A 21 -18.62 -0.98 -11.30
N ARG A 22 -17.70 -1.59 -10.54
CA ARG A 22 -17.64 -1.40 -9.08
C ARG A 22 -17.37 0.06 -8.67
N ASP A 23 -16.54 0.75 -9.45
CA ASP A 23 -16.17 2.14 -9.18
C ASP A 23 -17.22 3.13 -9.74
N GLY A 24 -18.31 2.66 -10.34
CA GLY A 24 -19.37 3.48 -10.94
C GLY A 24 -18.91 4.31 -12.14
N ARG A 25 -17.96 3.76 -12.92
CA ARG A 25 -17.38 4.35 -14.15
C ARG A 25 -17.82 3.58 -15.39
N GLU A 26 -18.95 2.89 -15.32
CA GLU A 26 -19.46 2.03 -16.40
C GLU A 26 -19.81 2.81 -17.67
N GLU A 27 -20.12 4.11 -17.55
CA GLU A 27 -20.37 5.01 -18.66
C GLU A 27 -19.15 5.20 -19.60
N THR A 28 -17.96 4.80 -19.15
CA THR A 28 -16.74 4.86 -19.96
C THR A 28 -16.69 3.79 -21.05
N VAL A 29 -17.49 2.74 -20.93
CA VAL A 29 -17.58 1.66 -21.92
C VAL A 29 -19.02 1.58 -22.42
N PRO A 30 -19.29 1.93 -23.69
CA PRO A 30 -20.58 1.71 -24.30
C PRO A 30 -21.01 0.25 -24.18
N ASP A 31 -22.27 0.04 -23.79
CA ASP A 31 -22.89 -1.28 -23.68
C ASP A 31 -22.08 -2.27 -22.79
N MET A 32 -21.61 -1.77 -21.64
CA MET A 32 -20.76 -2.51 -20.68
C MET A 32 -21.24 -3.94 -20.38
N ASP A 33 -22.54 -4.14 -20.17
CA ASP A 33 -23.10 -5.46 -19.86
C ASP A 33 -22.98 -6.42 -21.06
N GLU A 34 -23.19 -5.92 -22.28
CA GLU A 34 -23.02 -6.70 -23.52
C GLU A 34 -21.55 -7.03 -23.75
N VAL A 35 -20.65 -6.08 -23.49
CA VAL A 35 -19.20 -6.29 -23.60
C VAL A 35 -18.71 -7.34 -22.59
N LEU A 36 -19.18 -7.27 -21.33
CA LEU A 36 -18.85 -8.25 -20.30
C LEU A 36 -19.36 -9.65 -20.67
N GLN A 37 -20.60 -9.74 -21.14
CA GLN A 37 -21.20 -11.01 -21.56
C GLN A 37 -20.46 -11.59 -22.77
N GLY A 38 -20.16 -10.77 -23.76
CA GLY A 38 -19.37 -11.19 -24.93
C GLY A 38 -17.96 -11.65 -24.57
N LEU A 39 -17.34 -11.06 -23.55
CA LEU A 39 -16.04 -11.51 -23.04
C LEU A 39 -16.14 -12.86 -22.34
N ILE A 40 -17.16 -13.07 -21.51
CA ILE A 40 -17.42 -14.34 -20.81
C ILE A 40 -17.69 -15.46 -21.81
N ASP A 41 -18.48 -15.16 -22.84
CA ASP A 41 -18.88 -16.13 -23.87
C ASP A 41 -17.80 -16.33 -24.94
N GLY A 42 -16.72 -15.53 -24.91
CA GLY A 42 -15.64 -15.57 -25.90
C GLY A 42 -16.07 -15.12 -27.30
N THR A 43 -17.14 -14.33 -27.39
CA THR A 43 -17.72 -13.80 -28.63
C THR A 43 -17.38 -12.33 -28.86
N LEU A 44 -16.67 -11.70 -27.93
CA LEU A 44 -16.22 -10.32 -28.07
C LEU A 44 -15.28 -10.20 -29.29
N ASP A 45 -15.53 -9.19 -30.10
CA ASP A 45 -14.71 -8.86 -31.26
C ASP A 45 -13.23 -8.62 -30.89
N GLU A 46 -12.32 -9.06 -31.74
CA GLU A 46 -10.87 -9.05 -31.46
C GLU A 46 -10.31 -7.62 -31.44
N ASP A 47 -10.79 -6.73 -32.32
CA ASP A 47 -10.39 -5.32 -32.33
C ASP A 47 -10.89 -4.64 -31.05
N ARG A 48 -12.14 -4.93 -30.67
CA ARG A 48 -12.72 -4.41 -29.42
C ARG A 48 -11.98 -4.91 -28.18
N TYR A 49 -11.59 -6.18 -28.16
CA TYR A 49 -10.78 -6.74 -27.08
C TYR A 49 -9.41 -6.04 -27.01
N ALA A 50 -8.75 -5.82 -28.14
CA ALA A 50 -7.44 -5.17 -28.19
C ALA A 50 -7.48 -3.73 -27.66
N GLU A 51 -8.52 -2.96 -27.97
CA GLU A 51 -8.75 -1.63 -27.41
C GLU A 51 -8.85 -1.66 -25.88
N LEU A 52 -9.72 -2.52 -25.35
CA LEU A 52 -9.93 -2.65 -23.90
C LEU A 52 -8.68 -3.17 -23.19
N ALA A 53 -7.92 -4.06 -23.82
CA ALA A 53 -6.65 -4.54 -23.29
C ALA A 53 -5.60 -3.42 -23.21
N ALA A 54 -5.57 -2.52 -24.19
CA ALA A 54 -4.69 -1.35 -24.17
C ALA A 54 -5.07 -0.38 -23.04
N GLU A 55 -6.36 -0.10 -22.86
CA GLU A 55 -6.90 0.72 -21.76
C GLU A 55 -6.58 0.11 -20.39
N ALA A 56 -6.85 -1.19 -20.21
CA ALA A 56 -6.53 -1.93 -19.00
C ALA A 56 -5.02 -1.86 -18.67
N SER A 57 -4.16 -1.97 -19.69
CA SER A 57 -2.71 -1.85 -19.54
C SER A 57 -2.27 -0.44 -19.14
N ALA A 58 -2.86 0.59 -19.76
CA ALA A 58 -2.60 1.99 -19.43
C ALA A 58 -3.02 2.32 -17.99
N GLU A 59 -4.21 1.91 -17.56
CA GLU A 59 -4.69 2.12 -16.19
C GLU A 59 -3.77 1.42 -15.17
N ARG A 60 -3.35 0.17 -15.44
CA ARG A 60 -2.41 -0.55 -14.56
C ARG A 60 -1.07 0.17 -14.45
N LYS A 61 -0.56 0.74 -15.55
CA LYS A 61 0.66 1.56 -15.53
C LYS A 61 0.46 2.81 -14.66
N GLN A 62 -0.65 3.52 -14.83
CA GLN A 62 -0.98 4.70 -14.01
C GLN A 62 -1.07 4.34 -12.53
N MET A 63 -1.82 3.31 -12.16
CA MET A 63 -1.93 2.83 -10.77
C MET A 63 -0.56 2.47 -10.18
N LYS A 64 0.33 1.87 -10.97
CA LYS A 64 1.70 1.55 -10.52
C LYS A 64 2.51 2.83 -10.26
N VAL A 65 2.39 3.83 -11.12
CA VAL A 65 3.03 5.14 -10.94
C VAL A 65 2.47 5.84 -9.70
N GLU A 66 1.15 5.87 -9.52
CA GLU A 66 0.52 6.47 -8.34
C GLU A 66 0.91 5.76 -7.05
N ARG A 67 0.92 4.42 -7.02
CA ARG A 67 1.41 3.65 -5.87
C ARG A 67 2.85 3.99 -5.54
N LYS A 68 3.73 4.06 -6.56
CA LYS A 68 5.12 4.49 -6.37
C LYS A 68 5.22 5.93 -5.88
N LYS A 69 4.36 6.84 -6.34
CA LYS A 69 4.30 8.23 -5.88
C LYS A 69 3.87 8.29 -4.41
N LYS A 70 2.83 7.55 -4.00
CA LYS A 70 2.39 7.43 -2.61
C LYS A 70 3.45 6.81 -1.69
N LEU A 71 4.28 5.90 -2.21
CA LEU A 71 5.43 5.35 -1.47
C LEU A 71 6.65 6.28 -1.42
N ARG A 72 6.80 7.17 -2.40
CA ARG A 72 7.89 8.16 -2.47
C ARG A 72 7.56 9.45 -1.72
N ILE A 73 6.30 9.79 -1.58
CA ILE A 73 5.85 10.77 -0.61
C ILE A 73 6.14 10.12 0.75
N PRO A 74 7.06 10.66 1.56
CA PRO A 74 7.13 10.26 2.97
C PRO A 74 5.69 10.40 3.49
N PRO A 75 5.16 9.43 4.26
CA PRO A 75 3.89 9.68 4.95
C PRO A 75 4.05 11.05 5.62
N ASP A 76 3.01 11.88 5.46
CA ASP A 76 2.94 13.29 5.84
C ASP A 76 3.99 13.72 6.87
N GLY A 77 4.51 14.94 6.71
CA GLY A 77 5.49 15.60 7.57
C GLY A 77 5.18 15.71 9.08
N THR A 78 4.36 14.85 9.67
CA THR A 78 4.74 14.25 10.93
C THR A 78 6.05 13.49 10.74
N ARG A 79 7.15 14.24 10.93
CA ARG A 79 8.26 13.78 11.78
C ARG A 79 7.71 12.67 12.65
N ALA A 80 8.36 11.50 12.65
CA ALA A 80 8.17 10.51 13.68
C ALA A 80 8.47 11.16 15.04
N GLN A 81 7.54 11.97 15.54
CA GLN A 81 7.28 12.17 16.93
C GLN A 81 6.83 10.79 17.32
N LEU A 82 7.81 9.95 17.66
CA LEU A 82 7.58 8.79 18.48
C LEU A 82 6.84 9.33 19.70
N ASN A 83 5.51 9.28 19.63
CA ASN A 83 4.69 9.67 20.75
C ASN A 83 5.11 8.74 21.88
N THR A 84 5.38 9.28 23.06
CA THR A 84 5.78 8.47 24.22
C THR A 84 4.81 7.32 24.48
N ALA A 85 3.54 7.46 24.10
CA ALA A 85 2.54 6.38 24.12
C ALA A 85 2.85 5.24 23.12
N GLU A 86 3.25 5.55 21.88
CA GLU A 86 3.62 4.54 20.88
C GLU A 86 4.95 3.87 21.21
N LEU A 87 5.92 4.63 21.72
CA LEU A 87 7.18 4.08 22.17
C LEU A 87 6.96 3.12 23.36
N LYS A 88 6.08 3.48 24.30
CA LYS A 88 5.64 2.57 25.38
C LYS A 88 5.07 1.27 24.80
N LYS A 89 4.13 1.36 23.85
CA LYS A 89 3.54 0.17 23.20
C LYS A 89 4.60 -0.71 22.55
N ARG A 90 5.58 -0.13 21.85
CA ARG A 90 6.67 -0.89 21.20
C ARG A 90 7.65 -1.51 22.19
N ILE A 91 7.97 -0.84 23.30
CA ILE A 91 8.88 -1.37 24.34
C ILE A 91 8.25 -2.49 25.17
N TYR A 92 6.93 -2.46 25.34
CA TYR A 92 6.18 -3.50 26.05
C TYR A 92 5.71 -4.65 25.13
N ASN A 93 5.77 -4.48 23.81
CA ASN A 93 5.47 -5.54 22.88
C ASN A 93 6.65 -6.54 22.81
N GLN A 94 6.40 -7.78 23.23
CA GLN A 94 7.39 -8.85 23.24
C GLN A 94 7.85 -9.28 21.84
N LEU A 95 7.08 -8.94 20.80
CA LEU A 95 7.39 -9.26 19.39
C LEU A 95 8.31 -8.23 18.73
N VAL A 96 8.56 -7.09 19.38
CA VAL A 96 9.44 -6.04 18.85
C VAL A 96 10.82 -6.20 19.47
N SER A 97 11.84 -6.43 18.63
CA SER A 97 13.24 -6.49 19.09
C SER A 97 13.63 -5.16 19.75
N LYS A 98 14.18 -5.26 20.97
CA LYS A 98 14.62 -4.11 21.77
C LYS A 98 15.71 -3.31 21.05
N GLU A 99 16.55 -3.97 20.25
CA GLU A 99 17.59 -3.33 19.42
C GLU A 99 17.00 -2.40 18.36
N ASN A 100 15.89 -2.80 17.73
CA ASN A 100 15.22 -1.96 16.73
C ASN A 100 14.60 -0.71 17.37
N VAL A 101 14.18 -0.80 18.63
CA VAL A 101 13.69 0.35 19.39
C VAL A 101 14.82 1.33 19.70
N ILE A 102 16.00 0.84 20.07
CA ILE A 102 17.18 1.68 20.34
C ILE A 102 17.62 2.39 19.06
N LYS A 103 17.77 1.65 17.95
CA LYS A 103 18.09 2.25 16.64
C LYS A 103 17.08 3.33 16.22
N ALA A 104 15.79 3.11 16.50
CA ALA A 104 14.76 4.10 16.21
C ALA A 104 14.87 5.36 17.10
N ILE A 105 15.31 5.23 18.35
CA ILE A 105 15.56 6.36 19.26
C ILE A 105 16.83 7.11 18.85
N GLU A 106 17.89 6.40 18.45
CA GLU A 106 19.16 7.00 17.99
C GLU A 106 19.02 7.73 16.66
N ALA A 107 18.11 7.28 15.79
CA ALA A 107 17.79 7.95 14.54
C ALA A 107 17.01 9.27 14.72
N LEU A 108 16.60 9.61 15.95
CA LEU A 108 15.93 10.88 16.23
C LEU A 108 16.92 12.05 16.31
N PRO A 109 16.52 13.26 15.88
CA PRO A 109 17.31 14.46 16.11
C PRO A 109 17.58 14.68 17.61
N PRO A 110 18.72 15.29 18.01
CA PRO A 110 19.12 15.44 19.42
C PRO A 110 18.02 16.04 20.31
N PHE A 111 17.38 17.12 19.84
CA PHE A 111 16.25 17.76 20.53
C PHE A 111 15.03 16.84 20.72
N GLY A 112 14.74 15.99 19.73
CA GLY A 112 13.65 15.01 19.81
C GLY A 112 13.99 13.82 20.69
N ARG A 113 15.26 13.42 20.74
CA ARG A 113 15.76 12.35 21.61
C ARG A 113 15.66 12.77 23.09
N GLU A 114 16.09 13.97 23.43
CA GLU A 114 16.06 14.48 24.81
C GLU A 114 14.62 14.61 25.33
N ALA A 115 13.74 15.28 24.59
CA ALA A 115 12.33 15.43 24.96
C ALA A 115 11.61 14.08 25.12
N LEU A 116 11.93 13.11 24.26
CA LEU A 116 11.38 11.77 24.32
C LEU A 116 11.92 11.00 25.55
N LEU A 117 13.22 11.08 25.83
CA LEU A 117 13.82 10.47 27.01
C LEU A 117 13.25 11.09 28.29
N GLU A 118 13.09 12.41 28.36
CA GLU A 118 12.52 13.11 29.52
C GLU A 118 11.11 12.62 29.86
N GLY A 119 10.24 12.44 28.86
CA GLY A 119 8.87 11.96 29.00
C GLY A 119 8.71 10.47 29.32
N LEU A 120 9.80 9.70 29.42
CA LEU A 120 9.74 8.30 29.81
C LEU A 120 9.63 8.12 31.33
N SER A 121 8.89 7.09 31.74
CA SER A 121 8.84 6.71 33.15
C SER A 121 10.21 6.20 33.64
N PRO A 122 10.54 6.36 34.94
CA PRO A 122 11.82 5.92 35.50
C PRO A 122 12.15 4.45 35.23
N GLY A 123 11.14 3.56 35.23
CA GLY A 123 11.32 2.15 34.89
C GLY A 123 11.72 1.92 33.43
N LEU A 124 11.16 2.69 32.49
CA LEU A 124 11.54 2.63 31.08
C LEU A 124 12.95 3.18 30.85
N LYS A 125 13.29 4.29 31.51
CA LYS A 125 14.65 4.87 31.48
C LYS A 125 15.68 3.84 31.93
N ARG A 126 15.42 3.08 33.00
CA ARG A 126 16.32 2.00 33.45
C ARG A 126 16.41 0.84 32.46
N LYS A 127 15.31 0.48 31.80
CA LYS A 127 15.26 -0.63 30.82
C LYS A 127 16.00 -0.30 29.53
N LEU A 128 15.93 0.96 29.07
CA LEU A 128 16.64 1.47 27.90
C LEU A 128 18.08 1.91 28.22
N GLY A 129 18.31 2.48 29.40
CA GLY A 129 19.58 3.07 29.81
C GLY A 129 20.75 2.08 29.89
N LYS A 130 20.49 0.76 29.97
CA LYS A 130 21.56 -0.26 29.81
C LYS A 130 22.11 -0.35 28.39
N TYR A 131 21.42 0.23 27.40
CA TYR A 131 21.72 0.10 25.98
C TYR A 131 21.96 1.44 25.27
N LEU A 132 21.71 2.58 25.94
CA LEU A 132 21.95 3.93 25.40
C LEU A 132 23.34 4.49 25.79
N THR A 133 24.10 3.77 26.62
CA THR A 133 25.44 4.13 27.11
C THR A 133 26.52 3.13 26.67
N SER A 134 26.22 2.25 25.72
CA SER A 134 27.23 1.37 25.10
C SER A 134 27.69 1.88 23.75
#